data_AF-A0A925C4C6-F1
#
_entry.id   AF-A0A925C4C6-F1
#
_cell.length_a   1.000
_cell.length_b   1.000
_cell.length_c   1.000
_cell.angle_alpha   90.00
_cell.angle_beta   90.00
_cell.angle_gamma   90.00
#
_symmetry.space_group_name_H-M   'P 1'
#
loop_
_entity.id
_entity.type
_entity.pdbx_description
1 polymer ?
#
loop_
_entity_poly.entity_id
_entity_poly.type
_entity_poly.pdbx_seq_one_letter_code
_entity_poly.pdbx_strand_id
1 'polypeptide(L)' 'GTDDEYYYWNAGLALTVEKLTFDFRYWDTNIGGDAFDICANAGLCDERFVFTAKVVLP' A
#
# COMPACT_ATOMS: atom_id res chain seq x y z
N GLY A 1 -7.77 -13.84 -25.45
CA GLY A 1 -7.69 -12.70 -24.55
C GLY A 1 -7.29 -13.26 -23.23
N THR A 2 -6.04 -13.02 -22.83
CA THR A 2 -5.54 -13.31 -21.50
C THR A 2 -5.70 -11.99 -20.76
N ASP A 3 -6.81 -11.85 -20.04
CA ASP A 3 -7.08 -10.63 -19.30
C ASP A 3 -6.13 -10.60 -18.10
N ASP A 4 -5.03 -9.86 -18.23
CA ASP A 4 -4.14 -9.57 -17.11
C ASP A 4 -4.90 -8.67 -16.12
N GLU A 5 -5.30 -9.25 -15.00
CA GLU A 5 -6.10 -8.55 -13.99
C GLU A 5 -5.17 -7.74 -13.08
N TYR A 6 -5.05 -6.44 -13.34
CA TYR A 6 -4.34 -5.51 -12.47
C TYR A 6 -5.21 -5.13 -11.26
N TYR A 7 -4.73 -5.42 -10.06
CA TYR A 7 -5.37 -5.07 -8.79
C TYR A 7 -4.54 -4.07 -8.01
N TYR A 8 -5.08 -2.88 -7.79
CA TYR A 8 -4.53 -1.90 -6.87
C TYR A 8 -5.36 -1.85 -5.60
N TRP A 9 -4.71 -1.85 -4.43
CA TRP A 9 -5.39 -1.71 -3.15
C TRP A 9 -4.56 -0.93 -2.13
N ASN A 10 -5.27 -0.34 -1.15
CA ASN A 10 -4.65 0.40 -0.07
C ASN A 10 -5.33 0.11 1.27
N ALA A 11 -4.54 0.06 2.34
CA ALA A 11 -4.99 -0.07 3.72
C ALA A 11 -4.35 1.03 4.58
N GLY A 12 -5.06 1.50 5.59
CA GLY A 12 -4.54 2.52 6.49
C GLY A 12 -5.16 2.48 7.88
N LEU A 13 -4.33 2.79 8.88
CA LEU A 13 -4.73 2.90 10.29
C LEU A 13 -4.14 4.18 10.89
N ALA A 14 -5.01 5.01 11.47
CA ALA A 14 -4.60 6.19 12.21
C ALA A 14 -5.02 6.06 13.67
N LEU A 15 -4.06 6.21 14.59
CA LEU A 15 -4.26 6.22 16.03
C LEU A 15 -3.99 7.63 16.53
N THR A 16 -4.99 8.27 17.12
CA THR A 16 -4.84 9.61 17.72
C THR A 16 -5.07 9.52 19.21
N VAL A 17 -4.08 10.00 19.97
CA VAL A 17 -4.12 10.12 21.42
C VAL A 17 -3.73 11.55 21.76
N GLU A 18 -4.70 12.33 22.22
CA GLU A 18 -4.52 13.75 22.55
C GLU A 18 -3.92 14.55 21.38
N LYS A 19 -2.66 15.01 21.53
CA LYS A 19 -1.93 15.82 20.55
C LYS A 19 -1.00 15.00 19.66
N LEU A 20 -0.96 13.68 19.85
CA LEU A 20 -0.11 12.75 19.10
C LEU A 20 -0.96 11.92 18.14
N THR A 21 -0.58 11.91 16.86
CA THR A 21 -1.18 11.02 15.85
C THR A 21 -0.10 10.15 15.24
N PHE A 22 -0.36 8.85 15.19
CA PHE A 22 0.39 7.87 14.42
C PHE A 22 -0.46 7.41 13.24
N ASP A 23 0.05 7.50 12.03
CA ASP A 23 -0.64 7.10 10.81
C ASP A 23 0.23 6.12 10.03
N PHE A 24 -0.36 4.96 9.74
CA PHE A 24 0.25 3.85 9.02
C PHE A 24 -0.52 3.68 7.71
N ARG A 25 0.20 3.69 6.59
CA ARG A 25 -0.37 3.49 5.25
C ARG A 25 0.38 2.38 4.55
N TYR A 26 -0.38 1.53 3.89
CA TYR A 26 0.12 0.50 2.99
C TYR A 26 -0.66 0.57 1.69
N TRP A 27 0.04 0.42 0.57
CA TRP A 27 -0.58 0.16 -0.72
C TRP A 27 0.29 -0.79 -1.52
N ASP A 28 -0.40 -1.54 -2.36
CA ASP A 28 0.19 -2.61 -3.12
C ASP A 28 -0.57 -2.77 -4.44
N THR A 29 0.15 -3.28 -5.43
CA THR A 29 -0.36 -3.55 -6.77
C THR A 29 -0.03 -4.99 -7.08
N ASN A 30 -1.01 -5.79 -7.50
CA ASN A 30 -0.80 -7.18 -7.93
C ASN A 30 -1.30 -7.40 -9.35
N ILE A 31 -0.71 -8.37 -10.07
CA ILE A 31 -1.16 -8.83 -11.39
C ILE A 31 -1.65 -10.27 -11.23
N GLY A 32 -2.95 -10.47 -11.40
CA GLY A 32 -3.62 -11.77 -11.34
C GLY A 32 -3.61 -12.53 -12.67
N GLY A 33 -4.24 -13.70 -12.68
CA GLY A 33 -4.39 -14.53 -13.88
C GLY A 33 -3.10 -15.22 -14.32
N ASP A 34 -2.91 -15.35 -15.64
CA ASP A 34 -1.77 -16.04 -16.25
C ASP A 34 -0.43 -15.29 -16.09
N ALA A 35 -0.48 -14.06 -15.57
CA ALA A 35 0.66 -13.17 -15.35
C ALA A 35 1.16 -13.13 -13.89
N PHE A 36 0.74 -14.07 -13.04
CA PHE A 36 1.09 -14.12 -11.61
C PHE A 36 2.61 -14.01 -11.32
N ASP A 37 3.47 -14.53 -12.20
CA ASP A 37 4.93 -14.52 -12.01
C ASP A 37 5.65 -13.31 -12.65
N ILE A 38 4.92 -12.46 -13.38
CA ILE A 38 5.49 -11.24 -13.99
C ILE A 38 5.85 -10.22 -12.93
N CYS A 39 5.08 -10.15 -11.85
CA CYS A 39 5.34 -9.19 -10.79
C CYS A 39 6.69 -9.38 -10.11
N ALA A 40 7.07 -10.63 -9.81
CA ALA A 40 8.37 -10.94 -9.21
C ALA A 40 9.53 -10.76 -10.21
N ASN A 41 9.31 -11.09 -11.49
CA ASN A 41 10.39 -11.11 -12.49
C ASN A 41 10.63 -9.76 -13.20
N ALA A 42 9.59 -8.94 -13.36
CA ALA A 42 9.65 -7.68 -14.09
C ALA A 42 9.55 -6.43 -13.20
N GLY A 43 9.36 -6.60 -11.87
CA GLY A 43 9.29 -5.50 -10.92
C GLY A 43 8.10 -4.55 -11.16
N LEU A 44 6.99 -5.10 -11.66
CA LEU A 44 5.79 -4.31 -12.02
C LEU A 44 4.80 -4.15 -10.85
N CYS A 45 4.92 -4.98 -9.81
CA CYS A 45 4.24 -4.80 -8.54
C CYS A 45 5.03 -3.78 -7.69
N ASP A 46 4.35 -2.80 -7.11
CA ASP A 46 4.96 -1.82 -6.20
C ASP A 46 4.26 -1.82 -4.85
N GLU A 47 4.98 -2.30 -3.85
CA GLU A 47 4.54 -2.35 -2.45
C GLU A 47 5.19 -1.19 -1.68
N ARG A 48 4.38 -0.43 -0.94
CA ARG A 48 4.88 0.71 -0.17
C ARG A 48 4.23 0.77 1.19
N PHE A 49 5.07 1.02 2.18
CA PHE A 49 4.67 1.29 3.54
C PHE A 49 5.14 2.68 3.95
N VAL A 50 4.21 3.51 4.45
CA VAL A 50 4.50 4.83 4.96
C VAL A 50 4.00 4.96 6.38
N PHE A 51 4.89 5.40 7.25
CA PHE A 51 4.58 5.78 8.62
C PHE A 51 4.77 7.28 8.78
N THR A 52 3.78 7.95 9.38
CA THR A 52 3.88 9.35 9.76
C THR A 52 3.49 9.55 11.22
N ALA A 53 4.18 10.46 11.89
CA ALA A 53 3.87 10.89 13.24
C ALA A 53 3.66 12.41 13.24
N LYS A 54 2.59 12.85 13.90
CA LYS A 54 2.24 14.27 14.03
C LYS A 54 2.09 14.65 15.50
N VAL A 55 2.65 15.80 15.86
CA VAL A 55 2.47 16.44 17.17
C VAL A 55 1.82 17.80 16.95
N VAL A 56 0.73 18.09 17.67
CA VAL A 56 0.13 19.42 17.70
C VAL A 56 0.70 20.18 18.90
N LEU A 57 1.27 21.37 18.68
CA LEU A 57 1.76 22.25 19.74
C LEU A 57 0.66 23.26 20.14
N PRO A 58 0.61 23.71 21.40
CA PRO A 58 -0.32 24.75 21.84
C PRO A 58 -0.06 26.11 21.19
#